data_AF-A0A090RTJ9-F1
#
_entry.id   AF-A0A090RTJ9-F1
#
_cell.length_a   1.000
_cell.length_b   1.000
_cell.length_c   1.000
_cell.angle_alpha   90.00
_cell.angle_beta   90.00
_cell.angle_gamma   90.00
#
_symmetry.space_group_name_H-M   'P 1'
#
loop_
_entity.id
_entity.type
_entity.pdbx_description
1 polymer ?
#
loop_
_entity_poly.entity_id
_entity_poly.type
_entity_poly.pdbx_seq_one_letter_code
_entity_poly.pdbx_strand_id
1 'polypeptide(L)' 'MNGLTQKQVALIRHLGQGAIVEVVNKASPFDPRTWRTLIGRKLIVYLKTKRMYRLTARGERVYSQIRHLDQGIRTII' A
#
# COMPACT_ATOMS: atom_id res chain seq x y z
N MET A 1 0.46 3.80 -17.94
CA MET A 1 0.44 3.91 -16.46
C MET A 1 -0.26 2.68 -15.90
N ASN A 2 0.43 1.82 -15.15
CA ASN A 2 -0.16 0.57 -14.64
C ASN A 2 -1.31 0.88 -13.68
N GLY A 3 -2.54 0.45 -14.03
CA GLY A 3 -3.82 0.88 -13.45
C GLY A 3 -4.00 0.50 -11.97
N LEU A 4 -3.47 1.33 -11.07
CA LEU A 4 -3.84 1.37 -9.65
C LEU A 4 -4.84 2.50 -9.43
N THR A 5 -5.87 2.25 -8.63
CA THR A 5 -6.83 3.29 -8.22
C THR A 5 -6.24 4.18 -7.12
N GLN A 6 -6.80 5.36 -6.89
CA GLN A 6 -6.37 6.25 -5.81
C GLN A 6 -6.40 5.54 -4.43
N LYS A 7 -7.42 4.73 -4.16
CA LYS A 7 -7.51 3.93 -2.92
C LYS A 7 -6.38 2.90 -2.79
N GLN A 8 -5.99 2.25 -3.89
CA GLN A 8 -4.89 1.29 -3.91
C GLN A 8 -3.54 1.99 -3.69
N VAL A 9 -3.34 3.16 -4.30
CA VAL A 9 -2.16 4.02 -4.08
C VAL A 9 -2.09 4.45 -2.62
N ALA A 10 -3.20 4.92 -2.05
CA ALA A 10 -3.27 5.32 -0.65
C ALA A 10 -2.95 4.16 0.32
N LEU A 11 -3.44 2.94 0.04
CA LEU A 11 -3.11 1.76 0.84
C LEU A 11 -1.62 1.39 0.76
N ILE A 12 -1.02 1.45 -0.44
CA ILE A 12 0.41 1.19 -0.62
C ILE A 12 1.25 2.25 0.12
N ARG A 13 0.86 3.53 0.05
CA ARG A 13 1.52 4.62 0.80
C ARG A 13 1.44 4.38 2.30
N HIS A 14 0.26 4.02 2.79
CA HIS A 14 0.03 3.75 4.21
C HIS A 14 0.97 2.64 4.72
N LEU A 15 1.02 1.50 4.02
CA LEU A 15 1.90 0.38 4.37
C LEU A 15 3.39 0.72 4.21
N GLY A 16 3.77 1.47 3.17
CA GLY A 16 5.16 1.84 2.90
C GLY A 16 5.73 2.87 3.88
N GLN A 17 4.88 3.65 4.54
CA GLN A 17 5.28 4.55 5.64
C GLN A 17 5.55 3.82 6.96
N GLY A 18 5.46 2.48 6.99
CA GLY A 18 5.64 1.68 8.18
C GLY A 18 4.39 1.57 9.06
N ALA A 19 3.22 2.00 8.56
CA ALA A 19 1.97 1.78 9.27
C ALA A 19 1.67 0.28 9.31
N ILE A 20 1.75 -0.31 10.50
CA ILE A 20 1.30 -1.67 10.74
C ILE A 20 -0.22 -1.59 10.80
N VAL A 21 -0.90 -2.05 9.74
CA VAL A 21 -2.33 -2.34 9.85
C VAL A 21 -2.44 -3.64 10.64
N GLU A 22 -2.42 -3.52 11.96
CA GLU A 22 -2.90 -4.59 12.81
C GLU A 22 -4.35 -4.85 12.41
N VAL A 23 -4.69 -6.12 12.18
CA VAL A 23 -6.07 -6.54 11.89
C VAL A 23 -7.00 -6.31 13.10
N VAL A 24 -6.48 -5.67 14.16
CA VAL A 24 -7.13 -5.35 15.42
C VAL A 24 -7.64 -3.91 15.41
N ASN A 25 -8.52 -3.53 14.46
CA ASN A 25 -9.74 -2.79 14.84
C ASN A 25 -10.66 -2.44 13.68
N LYS A 26 -11.95 -2.42 14.03
CA LYS A 26 -13.13 -2.07 13.26
C LYS A 26 -13.06 -0.62 12.73
N ALA A 27 -12.33 -0.36 11.64
CA ALA A 27 -12.55 0.76 10.68
C ALA A 27 -11.32 0.98 9.77
N SER A 28 -10.82 -0.06 9.09
CA SER A 28 -9.91 0.20 7.97
C SER A 28 -10.64 1.09 6.95
N PRO A 29 -10.13 2.28 6.58
CA PRO A 29 -10.75 3.13 5.57
C PRO A 29 -10.69 2.49 4.17
N PHE A 30 -9.91 1.41 4.03
CA PHE A 30 -9.78 0.62 2.82
C PHE A 30 -10.77 -0.53 2.82
N ASP A 31 -11.56 -0.62 1.75
CA ASP A 31 -12.52 -1.70 1.53
C ASP A 31 -11.82 -3.07 1.32
N PRO A 32 -12.47 -4.19 1.68
CA PRO A 32 -11.90 -5.54 1.51
C PRO A 32 -11.48 -5.87 0.07
N ARG A 33 -12.13 -5.26 -0.93
CA ARG A 33 -11.80 -5.46 -2.35
C ARG A 33 -10.43 -4.89 -2.68
N THR A 34 -10.11 -3.71 -2.16
CA THR A 34 -8.79 -3.06 -2.31
C THR A 34 -7.67 -3.95 -1.76
N TRP A 35 -7.85 -4.52 -0.56
CA TRP A 35 -6.94 -5.50 0.01
C TRP A 35 -6.76 -6.73 -0.90
N ARG A 36 -7.88 -7.35 -1.31
CA ARG A 36 -7.86 -8.54 -2.16
C ARG A 36 -7.19 -8.30 -3.50
N THR A 37 -7.40 -7.14 -4.12
CA THR A 37 -6.75 -6.77 -5.38
C THR A 37 -5.24 -6.61 -5.21
N LEU A 38 -4.77 -5.94 -4.16
CA LEU A 38 -3.33 -5.78 -3.92
C LEU A 38 -2.64 -7.11 -3.58
N ILE A 39 -3.31 -8.00 -2.84
CA ILE A 39 -2.84 -9.38 -2.60
C ILE A 39 -2.76 -10.15 -3.93
N GLY A 40 -3.82 -10.12 -4.74
CA GLY A 40 -3.86 -10.80 -6.05
C GLY A 40 -2.79 -10.29 -7.02
N ARG A 41 -2.43 -9.01 -6.93
CA ARG A 41 -1.32 -8.40 -7.69
C ARG A 41 0.07 -8.68 -7.09
N LYS A 42 0.15 -9.41 -5.97
CA LYS A 42 1.37 -9.71 -5.22
C LYS A 42 2.11 -8.46 -4.76
N LEU A 43 1.38 -7.37 -4.47
CA LEU A 43 1.94 -6.12 -3.97
C LEU A 43 2.00 -6.09 -2.45
N ILE A 44 1.10 -6.80 -1.79
CA ILE A 44 1.07 -6.94 -0.33
C ILE A 44 0.90 -8.41 0.06
N VAL A 45 1.25 -8.73 1.29
CA VAL A 45 1.06 -10.06 1.90
C VAL A 45 0.53 -9.90 3.32
N TYR A 46 -0.35 -10.82 3.71
CA TYR A 46 -0.77 -10.95 5.10
C TYR A 46 0.16 -11.90 5.86
N LEU A 47 0.81 -11.40 6.89
CA LEU A 47 1.67 -12.17 7.77
C LEU A 47 0.83 -12.66 8.96
N LYS A 48 0.33 -13.90 8.87
CA LYS A 48 -0.54 -14.50 9.90
C LYS A 48 0.10 -14.46 11.30
N THR A 49 1.39 -14.76 11.40
CA THR A 49 2.14 -14.79 12.68
C THR A 49 2.18 -13.45 13.38
N LYS A 50 2.13 -12.35 12.63
CA LYS A 50 2.18 -10.97 13.15
C LYS A 50 0.84 -10.24 13.03
N ARG A 51 -0.20 -10.93 12.54
CA ARG A 51 -1.54 -10.38 12.24
C ARG A 51 -1.50 -9.01 11.54
N MET A 52 -0.59 -8.87 10.58
CA MET A 52 -0.33 -7.60 9.88
C MET A 52 -0.21 -7.78 8.38
N TYR A 53 -0.45 -6.71 7.63
CA TYR A 53 -0.11 -6.62 6.22
C TYR A 53 1.24 -5.93 6.02
N ARG A 54 1.97 -6.37 4.99
CA ARG A 54 3.23 -5.75 4.58
C ARG A 54 3.33 -5.68 3.06
N LEU A 55 4.05 -4.69 2.55
CA LEU A 55 4.48 -4.67 1.15
C LEU A 55 5.39 -5.87 0.84
N THR A 56 5.23 -6.44 -0.35
CA THR A 56 6.21 -7.37 -0.93
C THR A 56 7.35 -6.58 -1.58
N ALA A 57 8.42 -7.25 -2.03
CA ALA A 57 9.46 -6.59 -2.82
C ALA A 57 8.91 -5.85 -4.07
N ARG A 58 7.83 -6.38 -4.67
CA ARG A 58 7.13 -5.70 -5.77
C ARG A 58 6.34 -4.49 -5.27
N GLY A 59 5.67 -4.61 -4.14
CA GLY A 59 4.97 -3.50 -3.48
C GLY A 59 5.90 -2.34 -3.12
N GLU A 60 7.10 -2.64 -2.60
CA GLU A 60 8.12 -1.65 -2.25
C GLU A 60 8.60 -0.86 -3.47
N ARG A 61 8.80 -1.52 -4.61
CA ARG A 61 9.13 -0.83 -5.88
C ARG A 61 8.02 0.12 -6.31
N VAL A 62 6.77 -0.31 -6.21
CA VAL A 62 5.60 0.53 -6.53
C VAL A 62 5.50 1.71 -5.54
N TYR A 63 5.73 1.46 -4.26
CA TYR A 63 5.75 2.51 -3.24
C TYR A 63 6.85 3.55 -3.50
N SER A 64 8.07 3.10 -3.86
CA SER A 64 9.16 3.99 -4.25
C SER A 64 8.77 4.86 -5.44
N GLN A 65 8.14 4.30 -6.48
CA GLN A 65 7.64 5.08 -7.63
C GLN A 65 6.59 6.13 -7.21
N ILE A 66 5.64 5.75 -6.35
CA ILE A 66 4.63 6.68 -5.82
C ILE A 66 5.31 7.83 -5.05
N ARG A 67 6.27 7.50 -4.17
CA ARG A 67 7.01 8.48 -3.38
C ARG A 67 7.84 9.43 -4.26
N HIS A 68 8.50 8.92 -5.30
CA HIS A 68 9.24 9.75 -6.25
C HIS A 68 8.31 10.70 -7.00
N LEU A 69 7.10 10.28 -7.39
CA LEU A 69 6.11 11.16 -8.00
C LEU A 69 5.63 12.25 -7.03
N ASP A 70 5.37 11.90 -5.76
CA ASP A 70 5.01 12.89 -4.73
C ASP A 70 6.14 13.91 -4.50
N GLN A 71 7.41 13.48 -4.55
CA GLN A 71 8.59 14.33 -4.34
C GLN A 71 8.94 15.17 -5.58
N GLY A 72 8.73 14.63 -6.78
CA GLY A 72 8.92 15.33 -8.05
C GLY A 72 7.94 16.50 -8.20
N ILE A 73 6.70 16.35 -7.70
CA ILE A 73 5.73 17.44 -7.62
C ILE A 73 6.19 18.54 -6.65
N ARG A 74 6.95 18.19 -5.58
CA ARG A 74 7.43 19.15 -4.57
C ARG A 74 8.69 19.93 -4.97
N THR A 75 9.40 19.55 -6.03
CA THR A 75 10.69 20.16 -6.41
C THR A 75 10.54 21.23 -7.52
N ILE A 76 9.32 21.59 -7.89
CA ILE A 76 9.04 22.71 -8.80
C ILE A 76 8.45 23.86 -7.97
N ILE A 77 9.30 24.53 -7.17
CA ILE A 77 9.00 25.84 -6.57
C ILE A 77 10.31 26.64 -6.50
#